data_AF-A0A178UQ33-F1
#
_entry.id   AF-A0A178UQ33-F1
#
_cell.length_a   1.000
_cell.length_b   1.000
_cell.length_c   1.000
_cell.angle_alpha   90.00
_cell.angle_beta   90.00
_cell.angle_gamma   90.00
#
_symmetry.space_group_name_H-M   'P 1'
#
loop_
_entity.id
_entity.type
_entity.pdbx_description
1 polymer ?
#
loop_
_entity_poly.entity_id
_entity_poly.type
_entity_poly.pdbx_seq_one_letter_code
_entity_poly.pdbx_strand_id
1 'polypeptide(L)'
;MAMADKKYGNCDGKVAGKSQQGTLVEKEQVDTASTSWRIDLAKVDVWYASYGSNMWKPRFICYIQGGQAEGMIKACVGSMDKSPPKEIMWKTFPHRLLFGRETSMFWGVGGVAYTNPLTNLNDQTHMCLYRITLEQFNDLLFQENELNVDSDYPFFDLAALRLAEKEGSISLQTASDSLYGNVVCLGKEGVIPILTLTCTLSVVEKFKSGEIPIRPPAKAYANTLIRGLVKGGRFSIEEAEAYIDNAASKPL
;
A
#
# COMPACT_ATOMS: atom_id res chain seq x y z
N MET A 1 -61.20 -19.55 29.12
CA MET A 1 -62.08 -19.82 27.97
C MET A 1 -61.47 -20.99 27.22
N ALA A 2 -61.88 -22.20 27.60
CA ALA A 2 -61.39 -23.44 27.03
C ALA A 2 -62.33 -23.86 25.89
N MET A 3 -61.78 -24.32 24.78
CA MET A 3 -62.49 -25.18 23.84
C MET A 3 -61.58 -26.34 23.43
N ALA A 4 -62.14 -27.53 23.62
CA ALA A 4 -61.87 -28.81 22.98
C ALA A 4 -62.05 -28.69 21.44
N ASP A 5 -61.82 -29.64 20.55
CA ASP A 5 -61.53 -31.08 20.55
C ASP A 5 -61.27 -31.43 19.07
N LYS A 6 -60.39 -32.40 18.76
CA LYS A 6 -60.71 -33.57 17.90
C LYS A 6 -59.46 -34.38 17.52
N LYS A 7 -59.57 -35.67 17.87
CA LYS A 7 -58.71 -36.82 17.53
C LYS A 7 -58.77 -37.17 16.03
N TYR A 8 -57.79 -37.92 15.53
CA TYR A 8 -57.92 -39.34 15.11
C TYR A 8 -56.61 -39.90 14.54
N GLY A 9 -56.32 -41.18 14.86
CA GLY A 9 -55.65 -42.10 13.93
C GLY A 9 -54.22 -42.51 14.24
N ASN A 10 -54.07 -43.63 14.95
CA ASN A 10 -52.83 -44.41 15.12
C ASN A 10 -52.64 -45.38 13.93
N CYS A 11 -51.41 -45.80 13.62
CA CYS A 11 -51.00 -47.19 13.31
C CYS A 11 -49.55 -47.29 12.76
N ASP A 12 -48.72 -47.99 13.55
CA ASP A 12 -47.74 -49.03 13.19
C ASP A 12 -46.55 -48.75 12.24
N GLY A 13 -45.37 -48.64 12.86
CA GLY A 13 -44.32 -49.68 12.80
C GLY A 13 -43.48 -49.84 11.52
N LYS A 14 -42.18 -49.48 11.61
CA LYS A 14 -41.05 -50.37 11.29
C LYS A 14 -39.68 -49.73 11.60
N VAL A 15 -38.78 -50.61 12.02
CA VAL A 15 -37.40 -50.37 12.47
C VAL A 15 -36.40 -50.48 11.30
N ALA A 16 -35.24 -49.82 11.49
CA ALA A 16 -33.92 -50.03 10.87
C ALA A 16 -33.54 -49.25 9.61
N GLY A 17 -32.38 -48.57 9.69
CA GLY A 17 -31.58 -48.18 8.52
C GLY A 17 -30.69 -46.96 8.76
N LYS A 18 -29.43 -47.18 9.14
CA LYS A 18 -28.37 -46.16 9.17
C LYS A 18 -28.13 -45.56 7.78
N SER A 19 -27.87 -44.26 7.72
CA SER A 19 -26.75 -43.71 6.93
C SER A 19 -26.52 -42.23 7.29
N GLN A 20 -25.50 -41.98 8.09
CA GLN A 20 -24.80 -40.69 8.08
C GLN A 20 -24.14 -40.55 6.71
N GLN A 21 -24.47 -39.49 5.99
CA GLN A 21 -23.61 -38.95 4.94
C GLN A 21 -23.65 -37.43 5.10
N GLY A 22 -22.82 -36.94 6.01
CA GLY A 22 -22.50 -35.51 6.08
C GLY A 22 -21.65 -35.18 4.87
N THR A 23 -22.15 -34.29 4.02
CA THR A 23 -21.45 -33.71 2.88
C THR A 23 -20.21 -32.96 3.39
N LEU A 24 -19.04 -33.57 3.26
CA LEU A 24 -17.73 -32.95 3.41
C LEU A 24 -17.19 -32.66 2.00
N VAL A 25 -17.76 -31.70 1.30
CA VAL A 25 -17.15 -31.13 0.09
C VAL A 25 -17.60 -29.68 0.04
N GLU A 26 -16.73 -28.75 0.48
CA GLU A 26 -16.73 -27.31 0.12
C GLU A 26 -15.72 -26.46 0.92
N LYS A 27 -14.85 -27.03 1.78
CA LYS A 27 -13.84 -26.25 2.52
C LYS A 27 -12.44 -26.19 1.90
N GLU A 28 -12.07 -27.08 0.97
CA GLU A 28 -10.68 -27.12 0.45
C GLU A 28 -10.43 -26.19 -0.76
N GLN A 29 -11.48 -25.72 -1.44
CA GLN A 29 -11.32 -24.95 -2.68
C GLN A 29 -11.16 -23.44 -2.46
N VAL A 30 -11.56 -22.94 -1.29
CA VAL A 30 -11.43 -21.52 -0.91
C VAL A 30 -10.04 -21.24 -0.29
N ASP A 31 -9.51 -22.18 0.50
CA ASP A 31 -8.22 -22.06 1.18
C ASP A 31 -7.02 -22.11 0.21
N THR A 32 -7.16 -22.87 -0.88
CA THR A 32 -6.12 -23.06 -1.89
C THR A 32 -5.92 -21.84 -2.79
N ALA A 33 -7.01 -21.13 -3.15
CA ALA A 33 -6.94 -19.93 -3.98
C ALA A 33 -6.34 -18.73 -3.23
N SER A 34 -6.71 -18.55 -1.95
CA SER A 34 -6.21 -17.50 -1.05
C SER A 34 -4.68 -17.58 -0.86
N THR A 35 -4.13 -18.80 -0.75
CA THR A 35 -2.68 -19.01 -0.62
C THR A 35 -1.94 -18.97 -1.98
N SER A 36 -2.64 -19.26 -3.08
CA SER A 36 -2.02 -19.41 -4.41
C SER A 36 -1.38 -18.13 -4.93
N TRP A 37 -2.06 -16.98 -4.78
CA TRP A 37 -1.53 -15.74 -5.34
C TRP A 37 -0.25 -15.30 -4.63
N ARG A 38 -0.16 -15.48 -3.30
CA ARG A 38 1.03 -15.13 -2.54
C ARG A 38 2.25 -15.91 -3.00
N ILE A 39 2.10 -17.23 -3.18
CA ILE A 39 3.19 -18.09 -3.67
C ILE A 39 3.67 -17.66 -5.06
N ASP A 40 2.74 -17.28 -5.94
CA ASP A 40 3.11 -16.87 -7.31
C ASP A 40 3.73 -15.47 -7.35
N LEU A 41 3.19 -14.52 -6.59
CA LEU A 41 3.73 -13.16 -6.54
C LEU A 41 5.04 -13.07 -5.73
N ALA A 42 5.31 -14.02 -4.82
CA ALA A 42 6.58 -14.12 -4.11
C ALA A 42 7.77 -14.46 -5.04
N LYS A 43 7.50 -15.03 -6.22
CA LYS A 43 8.52 -15.36 -7.23
C LYS A 43 8.91 -14.16 -8.10
N VAL A 44 8.18 -13.05 -8.00
CA VAL A 44 8.37 -11.87 -8.83
C VAL A 44 8.94 -10.75 -7.99
N ASP A 45 10.10 -10.23 -8.41
CA ASP A 45 10.73 -9.09 -7.76
C ASP A 45 10.26 -7.77 -8.38
N VAL A 46 10.15 -6.75 -7.53
CA VAL A 46 9.96 -5.36 -7.91
C VAL A 46 10.86 -4.45 -7.07
N TRP A 47 11.19 -3.28 -7.61
CA TRP A 47 11.79 -2.21 -6.82
C TRP A 47 10.70 -1.26 -6.35
N TYR A 48 10.45 -1.19 -5.05
CA TYR A 48 9.61 -0.15 -4.47
C TYR A 48 10.43 1.12 -4.26
N ALA A 49 10.14 2.17 -5.03
CA ALA A 49 10.76 3.48 -4.91
C ALA A 49 9.95 4.37 -3.96
N SER A 50 10.49 4.62 -2.77
CA SER A 50 9.89 5.54 -1.80
C SER A 50 10.51 6.93 -1.86
N TYR A 51 9.66 7.94 -1.91
CA TYR A 51 10.02 9.35 -1.79
C TYR A 51 9.55 9.97 -0.45
N GLY A 52 8.88 9.20 0.39
CA GLY A 52 8.24 9.64 1.63
C GLY A 52 8.95 9.11 2.87
N SER A 53 8.20 8.86 3.95
CA SER A 53 8.78 8.38 5.21
C SER A 53 9.49 7.02 5.10
N ASN A 54 9.13 6.19 4.12
CA ASN A 54 9.79 4.90 3.90
C ASN A 54 11.20 5.07 3.31
N MET A 55 11.65 6.28 2.96
CA MET A 55 13.07 6.54 2.70
C MET A 55 13.97 6.19 3.89
N TRP A 56 13.44 6.32 5.11
CA TRP A 56 14.15 5.88 6.31
C TRP A 56 13.92 4.39 6.54
N LYS A 57 14.97 3.57 6.38
CA LYS A 57 14.90 2.10 6.47
C LYS A 57 14.16 1.59 7.73
N PRO A 58 14.40 2.08 8.96
CA PRO A 58 13.62 1.67 10.13
C PRO A 58 12.11 1.86 9.98
N ARG A 59 11.67 2.95 9.34
CA ARG A 59 10.24 3.17 9.04
C ARG A 59 9.72 2.19 8.00
N PHE A 60 10.49 1.90 6.95
CA PHE A 60 10.10 0.93 5.94
C PHE A 60 9.99 -0.49 6.50
N ILE A 61 10.93 -0.89 7.36
CA ILE A 61 10.91 -2.20 8.00
C ILE A 61 9.64 -2.42 8.84
N CYS A 62 9.01 -1.38 9.38
CA CYS A 62 7.71 -1.52 10.04
C CYS A 62 6.62 -2.05 9.09
N TYR A 63 6.63 -1.71 7.79
CA TYR A 63 5.68 -2.28 6.83
C TYR A 63 5.91 -3.76 6.57
N ILE A 64 7.15 -4.22 6.69
CA ILE A 64 7.55 -5.62 6.45
C ILE A 64 7.38 -6.46 7.71
N GLN A 65 7.95 -6.05 8.83
CA GLN A 65 8.01 -6.86 10.05
C GLN A 65 6.86 -6.57 11.03
N GLY A 66 6.17 -5.45 10.83
CA GLY A 66 5.22 -4.86 11.77
C GLY A 66 5.90 -3.89 12.74
N GLY A 67 5.10 -3.21 13.54
CA GLY A 67 5.57 -2.30 14.59
C GLY A 67 5.47 -0.83 14.22
N GLN A 68 6.15 0.02 14.98
CA GLN A 68 5.96 1.47 14.93
C GLN A 68 7.31 2.17 15.05
N ALA A 69 7.62 3.03 14.07
CA ALA A 69 8.79 3.88 14.11
C ALA A 69 8.53 5.13 14.96
N GLU A 70 9.60 5.76 15.41
CA GLU A 70 9.54 7.00 16.19
C GLU A 70 8.73 8.08 15.45
N GLY A 71 7.82 8.74 16.17
CA GLY A 71 6.97 9.81 15.65
C GLY A 71 5.69 9.35 14.95
N MET A 72 5.52 8.05 14.67
CA MET A 72 4.25 7.51 14.18
C MET A 72 3.22 7.48 15.31
N ILE A 73 1.93 7.61 14.97
CA ILE A 73 0.80 7.52 15.90
C ILE A 73 0.04 6.19 15.83
N LYS A 74 0.33 5.37 14.82
CA LYS A 74 -0.30 4.06 14.58
C LYS A 74 0.78 3.06 14.18
N ALA A 75 0.69 1.82 14.67
CA ALA A 75 1.59 0.74 14.27
C ALA A 75 1.21 0.15 12.90
N CYS A 76 2.21 -0.28 12.15
CA CYS A 76 2.04 -1.12 10.97
C CYS A 76 1.76 -2.56 11.39
N VAL A 77 0.90 -3.24 10.63
CA VAL A 77 0.58 -4.66 10.82
C VAL A 77 1.76 -5.54 10.44
N GLY A 78 2.50 -5.14 9.40
CA GLY A 78 3.55 -5.95 8.80
C GLY A 78 3.04 -6.75 7.62
N SER A 79 3.99 -7.30 6.85
CA SER A 79 3.73 -8.21 5.74
C SER A 79 3.60 -9.66 6.23
N MET A 80 3.01 -10.50 5.39
CA MET A 80 2.98 -11.95 5.58
C MET A 80 4.40 -12.53 5.42
N ASP A 81 5.10 -12.16 4.35
CA ASP A 81 6.55 -12.37 4.27
C ASP A 81 7.32 -11.24 4.95
N LYS A 82 7.90 -11.56 6.12
CA LYS A 82 8.69 -10.62 6.94
C LYS A 82 10.18 -10.57 6.56
N SER A 83 10.58 -11.24 5.48
CA SER A 83 11.96 -11.21 5.00
C SER A 83 12.40 -9.78 4.68
N PRO A 84 13.63 -9.37 5.05
CA PRO A 84 14.08 -8.02 4.77
C PRO A 84 14.24 -7.80 3.26
N PRO A 85 14.26 -6.53 2.80
CA PRO A 85 14.49 -6.21 1.40
C PRO A 85 15.80 -6.81 0.92
N LYS A 86 15.77 -7.41 -0.27
CA LYS A 86 16.90 -8.14 -0.85
C LYS A 86 18.06 -7.20 -1.13
N GLU A 87 17.74 -5.98 -1.57
CA GLU A 87 18.70 -4.92 -1.87
C GLU A 87 18.09 -3.54 -1.59
N ILE A 88 18.96 -2.55 -1.41
CA ILE A 88 18.59 -1.15 -1.21
C ILE A 88 19.50 -0.28 -2.08
N MET A 89 18.91 0.61 -2.86
CA MET A 89 19.64 1.59 -3.65
C MET A 89 18.92 2.93 -3.63
N TRP A 90 19.52 3.95 -4.22
CA TRP A 90 18.93 5.28 -4.31
C TRP A 90 19.02 5.80 -5.72
N LYS A 91 17.95 6.44 -6.18
CA LYS A 91 17.86 7.07 -7.49
C LYS A 91 17.17 8.42 -7.39
N THR A 92 17.30 9.21 -8.44
CA THR A 92 16.57 10.47 -8.60
C THR A 92 15.69 10.35 -9.83
N PHE A 93 14.43 10.78 -9.70
CA PHE A 93 13.46 10.75 -10.79
C PHE A 93 12.92 12.15 -11.07
N PRO A 94 12.63 12.47 -12.35
CA PRO A 94 12.12 13.77 -12.76
C PRO A 94 10.64 13.94 -12.43
N HIS A 95 10.29 13.89 -11.14
CA HIS A 95 8.93 14.03 -10.66
C HIS A 95 8.89 15.10 -9.58
N ARG A 96 7.74 15.75 -9.48
CA ARG A 96 7.51 16.79 -8.49
C ARG A 96 7.05 16.22 -7.16
N LEU A 97 7.82 16.43 -6.10
CA LEU A 97 7.39 16.21 -4.72
C LEU A 97 6.48 17.36 -4.26
N LEU A 98 5.39 17.03 -3.58
CA LEU A 98 4.46 17.98 -2.96
C LEU A 98 3.90 17.40 -1.66
N PHE A 99 3.38 18.26 -0.78
CA PHE A 99 2.74 17.85 0.47
C PHE A 99 1.31 18.35 0.53
N GLY A 100 0.38 17.46 0.86
CA GLY A 100 -1.03 17.80 0.84
C GLY A 100 -1.88 16.99 1.80
N ARG A 101 -3.14 17.41 1.91
CA ARG A 101 -4.15 16.96 2.90
C ARG A 101 -3.88 17.45 4.31
N GLU A 102 -4.90 17.36 5.15
CA GLU A 102 -4.88 17.93 6.51
C GLU A 102 -4.41 16.94 7.58
N THR A 103 -4.61 15.65 7.35
CA THR A 103 -4.27 14.60 8.31
C THR A 103 -3.91 13.31 7.61
N SER A 104 -3.14 12.47 8.29
CA SER A 104 -2.85 11.11 7.85
C SER A 104 -2.94 10.13 9.02
N MET A 105 -3.23 8.87 8.69
CA MET A 105 -3.38 7.79 9.65
C MET A 105 -2.14 7.55 10.52
N PHE A 106 -0.93 7.72 9.96
CA PHE A 106 0.33 7.35 10.62
C PHE A 106 1.01 8.54 11.29
N TRP A 107 0.69 9.78 10.89
CA TRP A 107 1.42 10.98 11.33
C TRP A 107 0.53 12.08 11.92
N GLY A 108 -0.80 11.88 11.93
CA GLY A 108 -1.74 12.86 12.44
C GLY A 108 -1.85 14.10 11.56
N VAL A 109 -2.08 15.26 12.18
CA VAL A 109 -2.32 16.53 11.50
C VAL A 109 -1.06 17.02 10.79
N GLY A 110 -1.17 17.27 9.49
CA GLY A 110 -0.10 17.70 8.60
C GLY A 110 -0.20 17.03 7.22
N GLY A 111 0.43 17.65 6.22
CA GLY A 111 0.45 17.10 4.86
C GLY A 111 1.33 15.86 4.75
N VAL A 112 0.95 14.95 3.85
CA VAL A 112 1.78 13.80 3.46
C VAL A 112 2.36 13.98 2.08
N ALA A 113 3.48 13.30 1.83
CA ALA A 113 4.20 13.40 0.57
C ALA A 113 3.42 12.74 -0.57
N TYR A 114 3.38 13.40 -1.72
CA TYR A 114 2.97 12.85 -3.01
C TYR A 114 4.01 13.20 -4.06
N THR A 115 4.12 12.35 -5.08
CA THR A 115 4.79 12.74 -6.33
C THR A 115 3.78 12.93 -7.45
N ASN A 116 3.89 13.99 -8.23
CA ASN A 116 3.10 14.10 -9.45
C ASN A 116 3.35 12.87 -10.33
N PRO A 117 2.31 12.12 -10.77
CA PRO A 117 2.49 10.95 -11.62
C PRO A 117 3.15 11.27 -12.96
N LEU A 118 3.00 12.51 -13.44
CA LEU A 118 3.65 12.96 -14.67
C LEU A 118 5.09 13.41 -14.40
N THR A 119 5.96 13.04 -15.33
CA THR A 119 7.34 13.51 -15.38
C THR A 119 7.42 15.01 -15.65
N ASN A 120 8.30 15.70 -14.91
CA ASN A 120 8.72 17.07 -15.16
C ASN A 120 10.25 17.16 -15.00
N LEU A 121 10.96 17.50 -16.09
CA LEU A 121 12.43 17.56 -16.09
C LEU A 121 13.01 18.66 -15.19
N ASN A 122 12.21 19.67 -14.84
CA ASN A 122 12.61 20.75 -13.94
C ASN A 122 12.48 20.38 -12.46
N ASP A 123 11.87 19.22 -12.17
CA ASP A 123 11.73 18.69 -10.81
C ASP A 123 12.63 17.47 -10.65
N GLN A 124 13.14 17.27 -9.44
CA GLN A 124 13.98 16.11 -9.11
C GLN A 124 13.56 15.59 -7.73
N THR A 125 13.03 14.37 -7.70
CA THR A 125 12.67 13.68 -6.45
C THR A 125 13.67 12.56 -6.18
N HIS A 126 14.31 12.63 -5.03
CA HIS A 126 15.19 11.56 -4.53
C HIS A 126 14.36 10.44 -3.92
N MET A 127 14.65 9.20 -4.31
CA MET A 127 13.92 8.03 -3.85
C MET A 127 14.86 6.94 -3.35
N CYS A 128 14.48 6.34 -2.22
CA CYS A 128 15.09 5.12 -1.70
C CYS A 128 14.34 3.92 -2.28
N LEU A 129 15.06 3.05 -2.97
CA LEU A 129 14.54 1.87 -3.65
C LEU A 129 14.82 0.64 -2.82
N TYR A 130 13.79 -0.17 -2.59
CA TYR A 130 13.88 -1.45 -1.90
C TYR A 130 13.48 -2.58 -2.85
N ARG A 131 14.36 -3.57 -3.04
CA ARG A 131 14.03 -4.77 -3.83
C ARG A 131 13.26 -5.72 -2.93
N ILE A 132 11.98 -5.88 -3.24
CA ILE A 132 11.03 -6.73 -2.51
C ILE A 132 10.27 -7.61 -3.49
N THR A 133 9.53 -8.59 -2.98
CA THR A 133 8.64 -9.38 -3.85
C THR A 133 7.38 -8.59 -4.18
N LEU A 134 6.68 -8.97 -5.25
CA LEU A 134 5.39 -8.39 -5.62
C LEU A 134 4.31 -8.72 -4.58
N GLU A 135 4.49 -9.82 -3.83
CA GLU A 135 3.65 -10.17 -2.68
C GLU A 135 3.83 -9.14 -1.54
N GLN A 136 5.07 -8.85 -1.13
CA GLN A 136 5.35 -7.81 -0.13
C GLN A 136 4.89 -6.42 -0.59
N PHE A 137 4.98 -6.14 -1.89
CA PHE A 137 4.47 -4.89 -2.46
C PHE A 137 2.94 -4.77 -2.33
N ASN A 138 2.20 -5.87 -2.44
CA ASN A 138 0.75 -5.90 -2.18
C ASN A 138 0.45 -5.64 -0.70
N ASP A 139 1.18 -6.25 0.22
CA ASP A 139 1.01 -6.00 1.66
C ASP A 139 1.28 -4.53 2.03
N LEU A 140 2.26 -3.90 1.38
CA LEU A 140 2.50 -2.47 1.51
C LEU A 140 1.31 -1.66 0.97
N LEU A 141 0.84 -1.99 -0.23
CA LEU A 141 -0.32 -1.35 -0.87
C LEU A 141 -1.58 -1.42 0.00
N PHE A 142 -1.85 -2.57 0.61
CA PHE A 142 -2.98 -2.73 1.52
C PHE A 142 -2.84 -1.78 2.72
N GLN A 143 -1.67 -1.76 3.37
CA GLN A 143 -1.48 -0.93 4.56
C GLN A 143 -1.50 0.58 4.25
N GLU A 144 -0.94 1.02 3.12
CA GLU A 144 -0.98 2.44 2.68
C GLU A 144 -2.39 2.92 2.34
N ASN A 145 -3.32 1.99 2.04
CA ASN A 145 -4.70 2.28 1.67
C ASN A 145 -5.72 1.82 2.72
N GLU A 146 -5.26 1.52 3.95
CA GLU A 146 -6.12 1.11 5.08
C GLU A 146 -6.95 -0.15 4.84
N LEU A 147 -6.43 -1.05 4.02
CA LEU A 147 -7.03 -2.34 3.71
C LEU A 147 -6.41 -3.46 4.55
N ASN A 148 -7.12 -4.58 4.67
CA ASN A 148 -6.60 -5.76 5.37
C ASN A 148 -5.48 -6.42 4.54
N VAL A 149 -4.34 -6.66 5.19
CA VAL A 149 -3.21 -7.39 4.60
C VAL A 149 -3.59 -8.84 4.32
N ASP A 150 -4.43 -9.45 5.15
CA ASP A 150 -4.91 -10.83 5.00
C ASP A 150 -6.08 -10.90 4.00
N SER A 151 -5.81 -10.51 2.75
CA SER A 151 -6.76 -10.53 1.64
C SER A 151 -6.63 -11.83 0.83
N ASP A 152 -7.77 -12.39 0.43
CA ASP A 152 -7.84 -13.58 -0.44
C ASP A 152 -7.37 -13.32 -1.88
N TYR A 153 -7.28 -12.06 -2.29
CA TYR A 153 -6.89 -11.65 -3.64
C TYR A 153 -5.84 -10.53 -3.60
N PRO A 154 -4.91 -10.49 -4.58
CA PRO A 154 -3.94 -9.40 -4.68
C PRO A 154 -4.65 -8.11 -5.10
N PHE A 155 -4.19 -6.98 -4.59
CA PHE A 155 -4.64 -5.67 -5.05
C PHE A 155 -3.99 -5.25 -6.37
N PHE A 156 -2.77 -5.77 -6.62
CA PHE A 156 -1.95 -5.48 -7.78
C PHE A 156 -1.27 -6.77 -8.25
N ASP A 157 -1.86 -7.41 -9.25
CA ASP A 157 -1.41 -8.69 -9.80
C ASP A 157 -0.43 -8.53 -10.99
N LEU A 158 -0.09 -9.64 -11.65
CA LEU A 158 0.79 -9.63 -12.81
C LEU A 158 0.19 -8.92 -14.03
N ALA A 159 -1.12 -8.93 -14.19
CA ALA A 159 -1.78 -8.23 -15.29
C ALA A 159 -1.71 -6.71 -15.06
N ALA A 160 -1.96 -6.26 -13.83
CA ALA A 160 -1.82 -4.87 -13.41
C ALA A 160 -0.36 -4.39 -13.53
N LEU A 161 0.62 -5.22 -13.17
CA LEU A 161 2.03 -4.92 -13.36
C LEU A 161 2.37 -4.68 -14.83
N ARG A 162 1.99 -5.60 -15.71
CA ARG A 162 2.23 -5.46 -17.17
C ARG A 162 1.56 -4.22 -17.74
N LEU A 163 0.37 -3.89 -17.25
CA LEU A 163 -0.33 -2.69 -17.66
C LEU A 163 0.39 -1.42 -17.18
N ALA A 164 0.85 -1.39 -15.93
CA ALA A 164 1.63 -0.27 -15.39
C ALA A 164 2.96 -0.08 -16.14
N GLU A 165 3.64 -1.16 -16.53
CA GLU A 165 4.84 -1.08 -17.37
C GLU A 165 4.57 -0.52 -18.76
N LYS A 166 3.39 -0.81 -19.33
CA LYS A 166 3.00 -0.37 -20.68
C LYS A 166 2.49 1.07 -20.70
N GLU A 167 1.61 1.42 -19.78
CA GLU A 167 0.91 2.71 -19.73
C GLU A 167 1.60 3.73 -18.80
N GLY A 168 2.67 3.32 -18.11
CA GLY A 168 3.42 4.13 -17.14
C GLY A 168 2.76 4.23 -15.77
N SER A 169 1.44 4.09 -15.67
CA SER A 169 0.73 4.04 -14.38
C SER A 169 -0.60 3.30 -14.47
N ILE A 170 -1.11 2.87 -13.33
CA ILE A 170 -2.45 2.31 -13.18
C ILE A 170 -3.08 2.80 -11.88
N SER A 171 -4.29 3.35 -12.01
CA SER A 171 -5.13 3.66 -10.85
C SER A 171 -5.78 2.38 -10.35
N LEU A 172 -5.53 2.05 -9.09
CA LEU A 172 -6.25 1.01 -8.39
C LEU A 172 -7.63 1.55 -8.04
N GLN A 173 -8.68 0.75 -8.28
CA GLN A 173 -10.04 1.12 -7.88
C GLN A 173 -10.17 0.98 -6.35
N THR A 174 -9.65 1.96 -5.62
CA THR A 174 -9.94 2.16 -4.20
C THR A 174 -11.23 2.97 -4.04
N ALA A 175 -11.76 3.05 -2.81
CA ALA A 175 -12.65 4.15 -2.43
C ALA A 175 -12.06 5.51 -2.87
N SER A 176 -12.92 6.47 -3.19
CA SER A 176 -12.60 7.76 -3.83
C SER A 176 -11.58 8.64 -3.09
N ASP A 177 -11.22 8.29 -1.85
CA ASP A 177 -10.39 9.11 -0.96
C ASP A 177 -9.00 8.55 -0.68
N SER A 178 -8.61 7.42 -1.28
CA SER A 178 -7.32 6.78 -0.97
C SER A 178 -6.14 7.72 -1.21
N LEU A 179 -5.17 7.67 -0.29
CA LEU A 179 -3.97 8.50 -0.39
C LEU A 179 -3.12 8.03 -1.58
N TYR A 180 -2.92 6.72 -1.70
CA TYR A 180 -1.92 6.11 -2.58
C TYR A 180 -2.52 5.09 -3.55
N GLY A 181 -3.68 5.40 -4.11
CA GLY A 181 -4.41 4.54 -5.05
C GLY A 181 -3.84 4.48 -6.47
N ASN A 182 -2.68 5.08 -6.76
CA ASN A 182 -2.07 5.04 -8.09
C ASN A 182 -0.67 4.43 -8.05
N VAL A 183 -0.45 3.35 -8.80
CA VAL A 183 0.87 2.72 -8.97
C VAL A 183 1.50 3.27 -10.24
N VAL A 184 2.70 3.83 -10.14
CA VAL A 184 3.46 4.40 -11.26
C VAL A 184 4.71 3.57 -11.50
N CYS A 185 4.93 3.16 -12.75
CA CYS A 185 6.15 2.49 -13.18
C CYS A 185 7.17 3.53 -13.65
N LEU A 186 8.27 3.66 -12.92
CA LEU A 186 9.37 4.62 -13.16
C LEU A 186 10.44 4.07 -14.11
N GLY A 187 10.15 2.98 -14.82
CA GLY A 187 11.10 2.24 -15.67
C GLY A 187 11.59 0.96 -14.99
N LYS A 188 12.84 0.57 -15.28
CA LYS A 188 13.43 -0.69 -14.80
C LYS A 188 14.84 -0.48 -14.27
N GLU A 189 15.25 -1.34 -13.34
CA GLU A 189 16.65 -1.58 -13.00
C GLU A 189 17.01 -3.00 -13.44
N GLY A 190 17.87 -3.11 -14.46
CA GLY A 190 18.05 -4.36 -15.19
C GLY A 190 16.73 -4.81 -15.80
N VAL A 191 16.23 -5.97 -15.38
CA VAL A 191 14.95 -6.53 -15.82
C VAL A 191 13.79 -6.30 -14.84
N ILE A 192 14.07 -5.69 -13.67
CA ILE A 192 13.13 -5.57 -12.57
C ILE A 192 12.43 -4.20 -12.64
N PRO A 193 11.08 -4.16 -12.66
CA PRO A 193 10.34 -2.89 -12.72
C PRO A 193 10.48 -2.08 -11.43
N ILE A 194 10.54 -0.76 -11.58
CA ILE A 194 10.60 0.20 -10.47
C ILE A 194 9.21 0.80 -10.32
N LEU A 195 8.58 0.55 -9.18
CA LEU A 195 7.23 0.99 -8.87
C LEU A 195 7.25 2.00 -7.74
N THR A 196 6.41 3.03 -7.84
CA THR A 196 6.09 3.91 -6.73
C THR A 196 4.58 4.04 -6.57
N LEU A 197 4.17 4.53 -5.41
CA LEU A 197 2.78 4.76 -5.06
C LEU A 197 2.55 6.25 -4.92
N THR A 198 1.50 6.79 -5.51
CA THR A 198 1.16 8.21 -5.38
C THR A 198 -0.35 8.42 -5.62
N CYS A 199 -0.77 9.68 -5.70
CA CYS A 199 -2.13 10.06 -6.04
C CYS A 199 -2.40 9.95 -7.56
N THR A 200 -3.67 9.98 -7.95
CA THR A 200 -4.06 9.99 -9.37
C THR A 200 -3.94 11.40 -9.97
N LEU A 201 -3.97 11.51 -11.30
CA LEU A 201 -3.99 12.83 -11.97
C LEU A 201 -5.20 13.67 -11.56
N SER A 202 -6.35 13.06 -11.32
CA SER A 202 -7.53 13.78 -10.82
C SER A 202 -7.26 14.43 -9.47
N VAL A 203 -6.55 13.75 -8.56
CA VAL A 203 -6.16 14.32 -7.26
C VAL A 203 -5.14 15.46 -7.43
N VAL A 204 -4.22 15.36 -8.40
CA VAL A 204 -3.31 16.47 -8.75
C VAL A 204 -4.10 17.71 -9.19
N GLU A 205 -5.12 17.55 -10.04
CA GLU A 205 -5.97 18.67 -10.45
C GLU A 205 -6.76 19.28 -9.28
N LYS A 206 -7.20 18.45 -8.32
CA LYS A 206 -7.83 18.94 -7.08
C LYS A 206 -6.89 19.73 -6.18
N PHE A 207 -5.60 19.38 -6.14
CA PHE A 207 -4.60 20.19 -5.46
C PHE A 207 -4.39 21.53 -6.16
N LYS A 208 -4.34 21.56 -7.50
CA LYS A 208 -4.20 22.80 -8.28
C LYS A 208 -5.41 23.72 -8.16
N SER A 209 -6.62 23.17 -8.14
CA SER A 209 -7.85 23.94 -7.96
C SER A 209 -8.05 24.44 -6.53
N GLY A 210 -7.29 23.91 -5.57
CA GLY A 210 -7.43 24.21 -4.14
C GLY A 210 -8.57 23.45 -3.46
N GLU A 211 -9.23 22.50 -4.13
CA GLU A 211 -10.23 21.60 -3.51
C GLU A 211 -9.59 20.73 -2.42
N ILE A 212 -8.36 20.26 -2.65
CA ILE A 212 -7.55 19.61 -1.61
C ILE A 212 -6.43 20.58 -1.21
N PRO A 213 -6.26 20.88 0.09
CA PRO A 213 -5.26 21.83 0.52
C PRO A 213 -3.84 21.26 0.38
N ILE A 214 -2.94 22.11 -0.11
CA ILE A 214 -1.49 21.94 0.06
C ILE A 214 -1.13 22.37 1.48
N ARG A 215 -0.47 21.47 2.20
CA ARG A 215 -0.17 21.62 3.62
C ARG A 215 1.25 21.14 3.88
N PRO A 216 2.06 21.87 4.64
CA PRO A 216 3.37 21.38 5.02
C PRO A 216 3.26 20.12 5.89
N PRO A 217 4.28 19.26 5.89
CA PRO A 217 4.32 18.08 6.72
C PRO A 217 4.36 18.41 8.22
N ALA A 218 3.83 17.52 9.04
CA ALA A 218 4.04 17.57 10.49
C ALA A 218 5.52 17.43 10.82
N LYS A 219 6.00 18.07 11.91
CA LYS A 219 7.42 18.03 12.29
C LYS A 219 7.97 16.61 12.43
N ALA A 220 7.22 15.70 13.05
CA ALA A 220 7.64 14.30 13.20
C ALA A 220 7.78 13.57 11.84
N TYR A 221 6.88 13.86 10.90
CA TYR A 221 6.92 13.32 9.55
C TYR A 221 8.10 13.89 8.75
N ALA A 222 8.27 15.22 8.75
CA ALA A 222 9.39 15.90 8.10
C ALA A 222 10.75 15.38 8.61
N ASN A 223 10.91 15.25 9.93
CA ASN A 223 12.11 14.69 10.54
C ASN A 223 12.41 13.26 10.04
N THR A 224 11.38 12.47 9.77
CA THR A 224 11.56 11.12 9.23
C THR A 224 12.07 11.14 7.80
N LEU A 225 11.56 12.04 6.95
CA LEU A 225 12.06 12.23 5.58
C LEU A 225 13.51 12.72 5.60
N ILE A 226 13.83 13.71 6.44
CA ILE A 226 15.19 14.25 6.62
C ILE A 226 16.15 13.14 7.05
N ARG A 227 15.79 12.34 8.08
CA ARG A 227 16.58 11.19 8.52
C ARG A 227 16.84 10.20 7.38
N GLY A 228 15.82 9.93 6.55
CA GLY A 228 15.95 9.07 5.38
C GLY A 228 16.98 9.60 4.38
N LEU A 229 16.86 10.87 3.98
CA LEU A 229 17.77 11.52 3.03
C LEU A 229 19.21 11.57 3.54
N VAL A 230 19.41 11.95 4.81
CA VAL A 230 20.72 12.06 5.43
C VAL A 230 21.38 10.68 5.59
N LYS A 231 20.68 9.71 6.19
CA LYS A 231 21.23 8.36 6.39
C LYS A 231 21.40 7.60 5.07
N GLY A 232 20.65 7.97 4.04
CA GLY A 232 20.82 7.51 2.66
C GLY A 232 21.99 8.12 1.91
N GLY A 233 22.74 9.04 2.54
CA GLY A 233 23.89 9.72 1.95
C GLY A 233 23.51 10.63 0.78
N ARG A 234 22.25 11.08 0.70
CA ARG A 234 21.80 11.98 -0.37
C ARG A 234 22.18 13.42 -0.08
N PHE A 235 22.05 13.82 1.18
CA PHE A 235 22.17 15.21 1.63
C PHE A 235 22.80 15.28 3.02
N SER A 236 23.42 16.42 3.32
CA SER A 236 23.61 16.90 4.69
C SER A 236 22.24 17.19 5.37
N ILE A 237 22.25 17.46 6.67
CA ILE A 237 21.00 17.77 7.38
C ILE A 237 20.38 19.07 6.88
N GLU A 238 21.20 20.09 6.62
CA GLU A 238 20.77 21.41 6.14
C GLU A 238 20.20 21.32 4.71
N GLU A 239 20.84 20.54 3.83
CA GLU A 239 20.33 20.29 2.47
C GLU A 239 19.01 19.52 2.48
N ALA A 240 18.87 18.53 3.38
CA ALA A 240 17.64 17.76 3.51
C ALA A 240 16.48 18.61 4.05
N GLU A 241 16.73 19.47 5.04
CA GLU A 241 15.75 20.44 5.54
C GLU A 241 15.30 21.39 4.42
N ALA A 242 16.26 22.01 3.72
CA ALA A 242 15.97 22.92 2.61
C ALA A 242 15.20 22.23 1.47
N TYR A 243 15.51 20.97 1.16
CA TYR A 243 14.81 20.17 0.15
C TYR A 243 13.34 19.96 0.52
N ILE A 244 13.05 19.60 1.78
CA ILE A 244 11.68 19.39 2.27
C ILE A 244 10.91 20.71 2.34
N ASP A 245 11.53 21.79 2.83
CA ASP A 245 10.91 23.11 2.91
C ASP A 245 10.59 23.68 1.52
N ASN A 246 11.49 23.46 0.54
CA ASN A 246 11.24 23.84 -0.84
C ASN A 246 10.03 23.09 -1.41
N ALA A 247 9.98 21.77 -1.24
CA ALA A 247 8.86 20.96 -1.73
C ALA A 247 7.52 21.31 -1.04
N ALA A 248 7.53 21.71 0.23
CA ALA A 248 6.35 22.11 0.98
C ALA A 248 5.83 23.52 0.61
N SER A 249 6.70 24.41 0.12
CA SER A 249 6.36 25.81 -0.18
C SER A 249 6.19 26.11 -1.67
N LYS A 250 6.68 25.24 -2.56
CA LYS A 250 6.60 25.42 -4.01
C LYS A 250 5.14 25.39 -4.51
N PRO A 251 4.64 26.46 -5.18
CA PRO A 251 3.26 26.49 -5.72
C PRO A 251 3.05 25.49 -6.85
N LEU A 252 1.92 24.76 -6.85
CA LEU A 252 1.62 23.70 -7.83
C LEU A 252 1.43 24.17 -9.27
#